data_AF-A0A067N9D7-F1
#
_entry.id   AF-A0A067N9D7-F1
#
_cell.length_a   1.000
_cell.length_b   1.000
_cell.length_c   1.000
_cell.angle_alpha   90.00
_cell.angle_beta   90.00
_cell.angle_gamma   90.00
#
_symmetry.space_group_name_H-M   'P 1'
#
loop_
_entity.id
_entity.type
_entity.pdbx_description
1 polymer ?
#
loop_
_entity_poly.entity_id
_entity_poly.type
_entity_poly.pdbx_seq_one_letter_code
_entity_poly.pdbx_strand_id
1 'polypeptide(L)'
;MSQQAESLYNDRVPSANEPQMSVPPGPEAGEPYSIALNRAGYLFSTSRQSSSMTLGGPTTASETMNHHDSQPSRVSLSTLVSQVSTSLATLGEQLSTISHVIPSDQIILRDAESVAARIEALEARQIHLEEEVAQVRRMIEQLLPNQDVGAGHQQEGGSKRDNDELQKKVDEILANIQLEQSRLYPRLLNSTASMSKMSIQPLPTASGKPPPNFPATKGEYEHLTKERYEDIMKAYGLPIKGDTTAKKDALRAFLGLPA
;
A
#
# COMPACT_ATOMS: atom_id res chain seq x y z
N MET A 1 -75.44 -9.80 19.46
CA MET A 1 -76.31 -8.60 19.53
C MET A 1 -75.45 -7.43 19.99
N SER A 2 -75.67 -6.26 19.39
CA SER A 2 -74.88 -5.00 19.44
C SER A 2 -73.71 -4.97 18.44
N GLN A 3 -73.93 -4.68 17.16
CA GLN A 3 -74.26 -3.37 16.53
C GLN A 3 -73.15 -2.34 16.83
N GLN A 4 -72.29 -2.09 15.85
CA GLN A 4 -72.38 -0.97 14.89
C GLN A 4 -72.09 0.38 15.55
N ALA A 5 -70.92 0.93 15.22
CA ALA A 5 -70.65 2.36 15.22
C ALA A 5 -69.74 2.68 14.04
N GLU A 6 -70.37 2.84 12.88
CA GLU A 6 -69.91 3.72 11.82
C GLU A 6 -69.80 5.15 12.38
N SER A 7 -68.77 5.91 12.01
CA SER A 7 -68.95 7.30 11.57
C SER A 7 -67.61 7.91 11.13
N LEU A 8 -67.46 8.02 9.81
CA LEU A 8 -67.07 9.24 9.10
C LEU A 8 -65.97 10.10 9.73
N TYR A 9 -64.74 9.99 9.19
CA TYR A 9 -63.87 11.16 9.14
C TYR A 9 -63.16 11.26 7.78
N ASN A 10 -63.85 11.97 6.90
CA ASN A 10 -63.35 12.99 5.98
C ASN A 10 -62.20 12.64 5.02
N ASP A 11 -62.64 12.32 3.80
CA ASP A 11 -62.18 12.99 2.58
C ASP A 11 -61.67 14.42 2.85
N ARG A 12 -60.36 14.61 2.68
CA ARG A 12 -59.81 15.93 2.41
C ARG A 12 -58.72 15.80 1.35
N VAL A 13 -59.16 15.91 0.11
CA VAL A 13 -58.32 16.16 -1.06
C VAL A 13 -58.19 17.68 -1.22
N PRO A 14 -57.00 18.28 -1.12
CA PRO A 14 -56.69 19.54 -1.78
C PRO A 14 -55.95 19.20 -3.09
N SER A 15 -56.61 19.24 -4.23
CA SER A 15 -56.76 20.42 -5.10
C SER A 15 -55.44 21.13 -5.41
N ALA A 16 -54.90 20.77 -6.58
CA ALA A 16 -54.08 21.52 -7.52
C ALA A 16 -53.70 22.97 -7.15
N ASN A 17 -52.40 23.21 -7.02
CA ASN A 17 -51.66 24.23 -7.78
C ASN A 17 -50.19 24.17 -7.36
N GLU A 18 -49.40 23.33 -8.02
CA GLU A 18 -47.95 23.49 -7.99
C GLU A 18 -47.56 24.57 -8.99
N PRO A 19 -46.94 25.69 -8.55
CA PRO A 19 -46.34 26.63 -9.47
C PRO A 19 -45.18 25.94 -10.17
N GLN A 20 -45.24 25.86 -11.51
CA GLN A 20 -44.09 25.48 -12.31
C GLN A 20 -42.97 26.50 -12.06
N MET A 21 -42.02 26.12 -11.19
CA MET A 21 -40.76 26.81 -11.09
C MET A 21 -39.99 26.56 -12.38
N SER A 22 -39.94 27.61 -13.20
CA SER A 22 -38.98 27.78 -14.29
C SER A 22 -37.61 27.34 -13.81
N VAL A 23 -37.18 26.16 -14.28
CA VAL A 23 -35.84 25.65 -14.06
C VAL A 23 -34.90 26.57 -14.85
N PRO A 24 -33.95 27.26 -14.20
CA PRO A 24 -32.97 28.06 -14.92
C PRO A 24 -32.16 27.15 -15.86
N PRO A 25 -31.84 27.60 -17.08
CA PRO A 25 -30.99 26.84 -17.99
C PRO A 25 -29.67 26.56 -17.28
N GLY A 26 -29.38 25.27 -17.08
CA GLY A 26 -28.13 24.82 -16.49
C GLY A 26 -26.94 25.30 -17.33
N PRO A 27 -25.77 25.51 -16.70
CA PRO A 27 -24.58 25.93 -17.40
C PRO A 27 -24.26 24.94 -18.52
N GLU A 28 -24.05 25.49 -19.71
CA GLU A 28 -23.61 24.78 -20.90
C GLU A 28 -22.54 23.74 -20.56
N ALA A 29 -22.69 22.58 -21.17
CA ALA A 29 -21.75 21.47 -21.11
C ALA A 29 -20.33 21.98 -21.42
N GLY A 30 -19.56 22.23 -20.36
CA GLY A 30 -18.14 22.47 -20.43
C GLY A 30 -17.48 21.28 -21.09
N GLU A 31 -16.66 21.58 -22.09
CA GLU A 31 -15.99 20.63 -22.93
C GLU A 31 -15.26 19.52 -22.13
N PRO A 32 -15.22 18.28 -22.65
CA PRO A 32 -14.49 17.20 -22.02
C PRO A 32 -12.99 17.50 -22.04
N TYR A 33 -12.44 17.86 -20.87
CA TYR A 33 -11.01 17.84 -20.63
C TYR A 33 -10.48 16.43 -20.86
N SER A 34 -10.00 16.20 -22.07
CA SER A 34 -9.33 14.98 -22.48
C SER A 34 -7.91 15.02 -21.92
N ILE A 35 -7.72 14.55 -20.69
CA ILE A 35 -6.38 14.31 -20.16
C ILE A 35 -5.83 13.09 -20.89
N ALA A 36 -5.02 13.34 -21.92
CA ALA A 36 -4.24 12.34 -22.60
C ALA A 36 -3.19 11.76 -21.64
N LEU A 37 -3.57 10.70 -20.93
CA LEU A 37 -2.62 9.84 -20.22
C LEU A 37 -1.79 9.09 -21.26
N ASN A 38 -0.59 9.59 -21.50
CA ASN A 38 0.48 8.90 -22.21
C ASN A 38 0.86 7.62 -21.43
N ARG A 39 0.13 6.53 -21.69
CA ARG A 39 0.46 5.19 -21.19
C ARG A 39 1.49 4.58 -22.13
N ALA A 40 2.77 4.84 -21.85
CA ALA A 40 3.88 4.13 -22.48
C ALA A 40 3.76 2.64 -22.14
N GLY A 41 3.44 1.83 -23.16
CA GLY A 41 3.40 0.38 -23.07
C GLY A 41 4.81 -0.19 -23.11
N TYR A 42 5.19 -0.92 -22.06
CA TYR A 42 6.30 -1.86 -22.12
C TYR A 42 5.73 -3.27 -22.15
N LEU A 43 5.59 -3.81 -23.36
CA LEU A 43 5.41 -5.24 -23.60
C LEU A 43 6.78 -5.89 -23.59
N PHE A 44 7.18 -6.50 -22.48
CA PHE A 44 8.33 -7.40 -22.46
C PHE A 44 7.83 -8.84 -22.64
N SER A 45 7.99 -9.35 -23.86
CA SER A 45 7.80 -10.75 -24.20
C SER A 45 9.17 -11.44 -24.18
N THR A 46 9.38 -12.37 -23.25
CA THR A 46 10.50 -13.30 -23.32
C THR A 46 10.03 -14.72 -23.01
N SER A 47 9.54 -15.38 -24.07
CA SER A 47 9.55 -16.83 -24.16
C SER A 47 10.99 -17.30 -24.29
N ARG A 48 11.46 -18.20 -23.43
CA ARG A 48 12.39 -19.26 -23.86
C ARG A 48 12.54 -20.42 -22.89
N GLN A 49 12.54 -21.59 -23.54
CA GLN A 49 12.70 -22.95 -23.04
C GLN A 49 14.04 -23.15 -22.32
N SER A 50 14.00 -23.87 -21.21
CA SER A 50 15.20 -24.33 -20.48
C SER A 50 15.42 -25.81 -20.78
N SER A 51 16.44 -26.11 -21.59
CA SER A 51 16.96 -27.47 -21.74
C SER A 51 17.90 -27.79 -20.57
N SER A 52 17.63 -28.93 -19.95
CA SER A 52 18.43 -29.64 -18.96
C SER A 52 19.65 -30.30 -19.62
N MET A 53 20.79 -30.33 -18.91
CA MET A 53 21.96 -31.25 -18.96
C MET A 53 23.17 -30.50 -18.36
N THR A 54 24.16 -31.02 -17.62
CA THR A 54 24.46 -32.26 -16.87
C THR A 54 25.66 -31.95 -15.95
N LEU A 55 25.81 -32.74 -14.88
CA LEU A 55 26.87 -32.84 -13.86
C LEU A 55 28.35 -32.56 -14.23
N GLY A 56 29.11 -32.07 -13.24
CA GLY A 56 30.56 -32.24 -13.13
C GLY A 56 31.18 -31.50 -11.93
N GLY A 57 31.49 -32.23 -10.86
CA GLY A 57 32.13 -31.75 -9.64
C GLY A 57 33.68 -31.78 -9.66
N PRO A 58 34.35 -31.77 -8.48
CA PRO A 58 35.29 -30.71 -8.09
C PRO A 58 36.74 -31.20 -7.87
N THR A 59 37.71 -30.29 -7.97
CA THR A 59 39.09 -30.38 -7.43
C THR A 59 39.82 -29.08 -7.81
N THR A 60 40.69 -28.42 -7.04
CA THR A 60 41.69 -28.84 -6.05
C THR A 60 42.02 -27.68 -5.11
N ALA A 61 42.48 -28.03 -3.92
CA ALA A 61 43.10 -27.16 -2.92
C ALA A 61 44.37 -26.44 -3.43
N SER A 62 44.58 -25.23 -2.92
CA SER A 62 45.86 -24.50 -2.77
C SER A 62 45.52 -23.27 -1.91
N GLU A 63 45.76 -23.23 -0.61
CA GLU A 63 47.06 -23.04 0.03
C GLU A 63 47.87 -21.92 -0.63
N THR A 64 47.81 -20.71 -0.07
CA THR A 64 49.01 -19.93 0.32
C THR A 64 48.68 -18.51 0.81
N MET A 65 49.44 -18.14 1.85
CA MET A 65 49.97 -16.80 2.17
C MET A 65 49.00 -15.70 2.63
N ASN A 66 48.98 -15.57 3.96
CA ASN A 66 48.62 -14.35 4.69
C ASN A 66 49.43 -13.15 4.18
N HIS A 67 48.77 -12.30 3.40
CA HIS A 67 49.20 -10.93 3.13
C HIS A 67 48.35 -10.02 4.01
N HIS A 68 48.99 -9.36 4.98
CA HIS A 68 48.35 -8.38 5.85
C HIS A 68 48.24 -7.07 5.07
N ASP A 69 47.28 -7.05 4.15
CA ASP A 69 46.88 -5.87 3.40
C ASP A 69 45.90 -5.08 4.27
N SER A 70 46.30 -3.88 4.66
CA SER A 70 45.45 -2.91 5.35
C SER A 70 44.39 -2.41 4.38
N GLN A 71 43.41 -3.27 4.09
CA GLN A 71 42.23 -2.92 3.32
C GLN A 71 41.50 -1.80 4.07
N PRO A 72 41.16 -0.68 3.39
CA PRO A 72 40.27 0.31 3.98
C PRO A 72 38.97 -0.40 4.34
N SER A 73 38.52 -0.24 5.57
CA SER A 73 37.33 -0.86 6.16
C SER A 73 36.15 -0.77 5.20
N ARG A 74 35.97 -1.78 4.35
CA ARG A 74 34.83 -1.85 3.45
C ARG A 74 33.61 -2.01 4.34
N VAL A 75 32.83 -0.95 4.45
CA VAL A 75 31.55 -0.99 5.14
C VAL A 75 30.73 -2.07 4.43
N SER A 76 30.52 -3.19 5.11
CA SER A 76 29.78 -4.32 4.56
C SER A 76 28.36 -3.88 4.21
N LEU A 77 27.86 -4.31 3.05
CA LEU A 77 26.48 -4.06 2.62
C LEU A 77 25.47 -4.57 3.66
N SER A 78 25.83 -5.62 4.42
CA SER A 78 25.05 -6.12 5.56
C SER A 78 24.94 -5.10 6.69
N THR A 79 26.00 -4.34 6.97
CA THR A 79 26.01 -3.28 8.00
C THR A 79 25.09 -2.14 7.59
N LEU A 80 25.10 -1.79 6.31
CA LEU A 80 24.26 -0.73 5.75
C LEU A 80 22.77 -1.12 5.75
N VAL A 81 22.44 -2.36 5.32
CA VAL A 81 21.08 -2.89 5.39
C VAL A 81 20.58 -2.96 6.84
N SER A 82 21.45 -3.36 7.78
CA SER A 82 21.12 -3.35 9.20
C SER A 82 20.84 -1.93 9.70
N GLN A 83 21.64 -0.94 9.28
CA GLN A 83 21.48 0.45 9.67
C GLN A 83 20.14 1.02 9.16
N VAL A 84 19.81 0.79 7.89
CA VAL A 84 18.52 1.19 7.30
C VAL A 84 17.35 0.50 8.02
N SER A 85 17.49 -0.79 8.34
CA SER A 85 16.45 -1.54 9.07
C SER A 85 16.20 -0.98 10.47
N THR A 86 17.25 -0.58 11.19
CA THR A 86 17.12 0.08 12.50
C THR A 86 16.49 1.47 12.39
N SER A 87 16.83 2.25 11.36
CA SER A 87 16.21 3.55 11.09
C SER A 87 14.70 3.42 10.81
N LEU A 88 14.31 2.37 10.10
CA LEU A 88 12.90 2.11 9.77
C LEU A 88 12.11 1.60 10.99
N ALA A 89 12.72 0.73 11.81
CA ALA A 89 12.09 0.22 13.04
C ALA A 89 11.81 1.34 14.05
N THR A 90 12.78 2.24 14.26
CA THR A 90 12.61 3.42 15.13
C THR A 90 11.53 4.38 14.60
N LEU A 91 11.37 4.48 13.28
CA LEU A 91 10.28 5.25 12.66
C LEU A 91 8.90 4.63 12.93
N GLY A 92 8.81 3.29 12.92
CA GLY A 92 7.59 2.57 13.30
C GLY A 92 7.17 2.82 14.75
N GLU A 93 8.12 2.80 15.69
CA GLU A 93 7.86 3.12 17.10
C GLU A 93 7.43 4.58 17.31
N GLN A 94 8.06 5.51 16.60
CA GLN A 94 7.66 6.93 16.65
C GLN A 94 6.25 7.13 16.10
N LEU A 95 5.86 6.47 15.01
CA LEU A 95 4.49 6.56 14.49
C LEU A 95 3.46 5.93 15.44
N SER A 96 3.79 4.80 16.07
CA SER A 96 2.88 4.12 17.01
C SER A 96 2.63 4.93 18.27
N THR A 97 3.67 5.53 18.86
CA THR A 97 3.54 6.36 20.08
C THR A 97 2.67 7.58 19.83
N ILE A 98 2.71 8.13 18.62
CA ILE A 98 1.95 9.33 18.29
C ILE A 98 0.46 9.04 18.05
N SER A 99 0.10 7.81 17.66
CA SER A 99 -1.30 7.41 17.48
C SER A 99 -2.11 7.36 18.80
N HIS A 100 -1.49 7.49 19.97
CA HIS A 100 -2.14 7.33 21.27
C HIS A 100 -2.30 8.64 22.09
N VAL A 101 -1.82 9.79 21.60
CA VAL A 101 -1.80 11.05 22.38
C VAL A 101 -2.81 12.10 21.87
N ILE A 102 -3.84 11.68 21.13
CA ILE A 102 -4.82 12.60 20.52
C ILE A 102 -6.21 12.32 21.12
N PRO A 103 -6.60 12.95 22.24
CA PRO A 103 -7.98 12.91 22.74
C PRO A 103 -8.90 13.68 21.78
N SER A 104 -9.99 13.03 21.36
CA SER A 104 -10.78 13.38 20.16
C SER A 104 -11.59 14.68 20.20
N ASP A 105 -11.67 15.43 21.31
CA ASP A 105 -12.72 16.45 21.47
C ASP A 105 -12.27 17.92 21.61
N GLN A 106 -10.97 18.27 21.50
CA GLN A 106 -10.52 19.69 21.60
C GLN A 106 -9.50 20.17 20.54
N ILE A 107 -9.28 19.40 19.49
CA ILE A 107 -8.21 19.63 18.51
C ILE A 107 -8.80 20.23 17.24
N ILE A 108 -9.00 21.55 17.18
CA ILE A 108 -9.26 22.20 15.87
C ILE A 108 -8.36 23.42 15.63
N LEU A 109 -7.85 24.12 16.65
CA LEU A 109 -7.06 25.33 16.40
C LEU A 109 -5.65 25.40 17.01
N ARG A 110 -5.36 24.73 18.13
CA ARG A 110 -4.05 24.90 18.82
C ARG A 110 -2.93 24.01 18.31
N ASP A 111 -3.26 22.93 17.61
CA ASP A 111 -2.25 21.97 17.14
C ASP A 111 -1.86 22.19 15.68
N ALA A 112 -2.40 23.21 15.00
CA ALA A 112 -2.07 23.48 13.59
C ALA A 112 -0.57 23.81 13.42
N GLU A 113 0.02 24.58 14.35
CA GLU A 113 1.45 24.89 14.35
C GLU A 113 2.30 23.66 14.67
N SER A 114 1.84 22.81 15.60
CA SER A 114 2.53 21.56 15.94
C SER A 114 2.51 20.55 14.78
N VAL A 115 1.36 20.45 14.10
CA VAL A 115 1.21 19.62 12.91
C VAL A 115 2.07 20.18 11.76
N ALA A 116 2.08 21.49 11.55
CA ALA A 116 2.90 22.12 10.51
C ALA A 116 4.41 21.89 10.73
N ALA A 117 4.92 22.15 11.94
CA ALA A 117 6.32 21.87 12.28
C ALA A 117 6.68 20.38 12.11
N ARG A 118 5.70 19.50 12.35
CA ARG A 118 5.89 18.05 12.20
C ARG A 118 5.85 17.60 10.74
N ILE A 119 5.05 18.23 9.89
CA ILE A 119 5.07 18.00 8.44
C ILE A 119 6.44 18.42 7.90
N GLU A 120 6.94 19.59 8.28
CA GLU A 120 8.27 20.07 7.88
C GLU A 120 9.39 19.12 8.31
N ALA A 121 9.35 18.61 9.55
CA ALA A 121 10.30 17.62 10.03
C ALA A 121 10.23 16.29 9.26
N LEU A 122 9.03 15.87 8.83
CA LEU A 122 8.86 14.68 8.00
C LEU A 122 9.39 14.89 6.59
N GLU A 123 9.16 16.06 5.99
CA GLU A 123 9.67 16.42 4.66
C GLU A 123 11.20 16.48 4.65
N ALA A 124 11.82 17.16 5.64
CA ALA A 124 13.27 17.20 5.78
C ALA A 124 13.88 15.80 5.90
N ARG A 125 13.18 14.88 6.61
CA ARG A 125 13.65 13.50 6.78
C ARG A 125 13.45 12.66 5.51
N GLN A 126 12.41 12.92 4.71
CA GLN A 126 12.23 12.27 3.41
C GLN A 126 13.36 12.64 2.45
N ILE A 127 13.71 13.92 2.37
CA ILE A 127 14.86 14.38 1.58
C ILE A 127 16.14 13.67 2.01
N HIS A 128 16.37 13.56 3.32
CA HIS A 128 17.55 12.87 3.85
C HIS A 128 17.57 11.37 3.50
N LEU A 129 16.43 10.67 3.58
CA LEU A 129 16.31 9.27 3.18
C LEU A 129 16.56 9.07 1.67
N GLU A 130 16.10 10.00 0.83
CA GLU A 130 16.39 9.98 -0.60
C GLU A 130 17.89 10.12 -0.89
N GLU A 131 18.58 10.98 -0.14
CA GLU A 131 20.04 11.14 -0.21
C GLU A 131 20.77 9.86 0.21
N GLU A 132 20.36 9.24 1.32
CA GLU A 132 20.94 7.96 1.79
C GLU A 132 20.74 6.86 0.75
N VAL A 133 19.54 6.73 0.17
CA VAL A 133 19.26 5.74 -0.88
C VAL A 133 20.08 6.02 -2.13
N ALA A 134 20.23 7.29 -2.53
CA ALA A 134 21.08 7.66 -3.65
C ALA A 134 22.56 7.33 -3.38
N GLN A 135 23.03 7.52 -2.15
CA GLN A 135 24.38 7.14 -1.74
C GLN A 135 24.60 5.63 -1.80
N VAL A 136 23.66 4.83 -1.31
CA VAL A 136 23.72 3.36 -1.41
C VAL A 136 23.74 2.90 -2.86
N ARG A 137 22.93 3.51 -3.74
CA ARG A 137 22.96 3.23 -5.19
C ARG A 137 24.33 3.50 -5.79
N ARG A 138 24.96 4.64 -5.48
CA ARG A 138 26.33 4.96 -5.95
C ARG A 138 27.36 3.96 -5.42
N MET A 139 27.25 3.52 -4.16
CA MET A 139 28.16 2.50 -3.61
C MET A 139 28.01 1.16 -4.33
N ILE A 140 26.78 0.74 -4.64
CA ILE A 140 26.51 -0.47 -5.42
C ILE A 140 27.13 -0.34 -6.82
N GLU A 141 26.95 0.80 -7.48
CA GLU A 141 27.51 1.07 -8.81
C GLU A 141 29.05 1.11 -8.81
N GLN A 142 29.68 1.60 -7.73
CA GLN A 142 31.14 1.53 -7.55
C GLN A 142 31.65 0.11 -7.28
N LEU A 143 30.86 -0.72 -6.58
CA LEU A 143 31.21 -2.11 -6.23
C LEU A 143 30.92 -3.10 -7.36
N LEU A 144 30.10 -2.71 -8.34
CA LEU A 144 29.91 -3.38 -9.61
C LEU A 144 30.76 -2.66 -10.67
N PRO A 145 32.12 -2.71 -10.61
CA PRO A 145 32.93 -2.16 -11.67
C PRO A 145 32.46 -2.80 -12.97
N ASN A 146 32.20 -1.96 -13.98
CA ASN A 146 31.87 -2.35 -15.35
C ASN A 146 32.50 -3.71 -15.64
N GLN A 147 31.67 -4.75 -15.60
CA GLN A 147 32.06 -6.08 -16.01
C GLN A 147 32.14 -6.00 -17.53
N ASP A 148 33.18 -5.30 -17.98
CA ASP A 148 33.58 -5.17 -19.35
C ASP A 148 33.83 -6.60 -19.82
N VAL A 149 33.35 -6.85 -21.03
CA VAL A 149 33.08 -8.16 -21.61
C VAL A 149 34.41 -8.83 -21.97
N GLY A 150 35.21 -9.15 -20.95
CA GLY A 150 36.51 -9.78 -21.05
C GLY A 150 36.33 -11.28 -21.15
N ALA A 151 36.31 -11.76 -22.39
CA ALA A 151 36.20 -13.17 -22.76
C ALA A 151 37.13 -14.08 -21.94
N GLY A 152 36.50 -15.04 -21.25
CA GLY A 152 37.13 -16.28 -20.83
C GLY A 152 37.62 -16.25 -19.39
N HIS A 153 36.82 -16.82 -18.48
CA HIS A 153 37.25 -17.85 -17.53
C HIS A 153 36.00 -18.57 -17.00
N GLN A 154 35.92 -19.88 -17.26
CA GLN A 154 34.76 -20.75 -17.07
C GLN A 154 34.50 -21.09 -15.59
N GLN A 155 34.12 -20.11 -14.79
CA GLN A 155 33.64 -20.31 -13.42
C GLN A 155 32.25 -19.65 -13.26
N GLU A 156 31.34 -19.96 -14.19
CA GLU A 156 30.14 -19.15 -14.52
C GLU A 156 28.79 -19.67 -13.98
N GLY A 157 28.75 -20.73 -13.16
CA GLY A 157 27.47 -21.41 -12.85
C GLY A 157 26.67 -20.89 -11.65
N GLY A 158 27.35 -20.38 -10.61
CA GLY A 158 26.74 -20.10 -9.30
C GLY A 158 26.18 -18.69 -9.15
N SER A 159 27.01 -17.67 -9.38
CA SER A 159 26.67 -16.28 -9.04
C SER A 159 25.53 -15.67 -9.86
N LYS A 160 25.23 -16.22 -11.05
CA LYS A 160 24.15 -15.70 -11.88
C LYS A 160 22.76 -16.04 -11.34
N ARG A 161 22.57 -17.25 -10.79
CA ARG A 161 21.29 -17.66 -10.19
C ARG A 161 20.97 -16.85 -8.94
N ASP A 162 21.97 -16.65 -8.09
CA ASP A 162 21.80 -15.87 -6.88
C ASP A 162 21.46 -14.40 -7.18
N ASN A 163 22.04 -13.84 -8.26
CA ASN A 163 21.72 -12.49 -8.72
C ASN A 163 20.30 -12.39 -9.28
N ASP A 164 19.87 -13.36 -10.10
CA ASP A 164 18.51 -13.40 -10.66
C ASP A 164 17.44 -13.54 -9.55
N GLU A 165 17.69 -14.38 -8.54
CA GLU A 165 16.79 -14.52 -7.38
C GLU A 165 16.75 -13.24 -6.53
N LEU A 166 17.89 -12.58 -6.33
CA LEU A 166 17.96 -11.32 -5.61
C LEU A 166 17.21 -10.22 -6.35
N GLN A 167 17.41 -10.11 -7.67
CA GLN A 167 16.69 -9.14 -8.50
C GLN A 167 15.18 -9.36 -8.43
N LYS A 168 14.72 -10.61 -8.51
CA LYS A 168 13.30 -10.95 -8.35
C LYS A 168 12.75 -10.53 -6.99
N LYS A 169 13.49 -10.75 -5.90
CA LYS A 169 13.09 -10.32 -4.55
C LYS A 169 13.03 -8.80 -4.43
N VAL A 170 13.99 -8.09 -5.04
CA VAL A 170 13.99 -6.62 -5.08
C VAL A 170 12.76 -6.10 -5.82
N ASP A 171 12.43 -6.67 -6.98
CA ASP A 171 11.26 -6.29 -7.76
C ASP A 171 9.95 -6.58 -7.00
N GLU A 172 9.87 -7.71 -6.29
CA GLU A 172 8.73 -8.06 -5.43
C GLU A 172 8.56 -7.06 -4.27
N ILE A 173 9.66 -6.67 -3.61
CA ILE A 173 9.64 -5.67 -2.54
C ILE A 173 9.19 -4.31 -3.10
N LEU A 174 9.72 -3.89 -4.25
CA LEU A 174 9.32 -2.62 -4.88
C LEU A 174 7.83 -2.62 -5.25
N ALA A 175 7.31 -3.73 -5.80
CA ALA A 175 5.89 -3.87 -6.09
C ALA A 175 5.02 -3.79 -4.83
N ASN A 176 5.46 -4.42 -3.72
CA ASN A 176 4.76 -4.34 -2.44
C ASN A 176 4.77 -2.93 -1.85
N ILE A 177 5.88 -2.20 -1.95
CA ILE A 177 5.97 -0.80 -1.50
C ILE A 177 5.01 0.08 -2.29
N GLN A 178 4.99 -0.04 -3.62
CA GLN A 178 4.07 0.72 -4.47
C GLN A 178 2.61 0.41 -4.16
N LEU A 179 2.30 -0.87 -3.92
CA LEU A 179 0.96 -1.28 -3.51
C LEU A 179 0.57 -0.66 -2.16
N GLU A 180 1.44 -0.69 -1.16
CA GLU A 180 1.18 -0.05 0.14
C GLU A 180 1.01 1.46 0.02
N GLN A 181 1.84 2.14 -0.77
CA GLN A 181 1.67 3.57 -1.04
C GLN A 181 0.30 3.88 -1.65
N SER A 182 -0.15 3.07 -2.60
CA SER A 182 -1.49 3.23 -3.21
C SER A 182 -2.65 2.98 -2.24
N ARG A 183 -2.41 2.26 -1.14
CA ARG A 183 -3.40 2.00 -0.08
C ARG A 183 -3.49 3.12 0.95
N LEU A 184 -2.46 3.96 1.09
CA LEU A 184 -2.42 5.02 2.11
C LEU A 184 -3.57 6.01 1.97
N TYR A 185 -3.86 6.47 0.76
CA TYR A 185 -4.90 7.47 0.53
C TYR A 185 -6.31 6.96 0.86
N PRO A 186 -6.76 5.78 0.37
CA PRO A 186 -8.02 5.18 0.81
C PRO A 186 -8.09 4.94 2.31
N ARG A 187 -7.00 4.49 2.97
CA ARG A 187 -6.98 4.31 4.43
C ARG A 187 -7.18 5.62 5.18
N LEU A 188 -6.57 6.70 4.71
CA LEU A 188 -6.75 8.03 5.27
C LEU A 188 -8.20 8.52 5.12
N LEU A 189 -8.83 8.29 3.96
CA LEU A 189 -10.24 8.64 3.78
C LEU A 189 -11.14 7.79 4.69
N ASN A 190 -10.88 6.49 4.78
CA ASN A 190 -11.61 5.57 5.64
C ASN A 190 -11.48 5.90 7.13
N SER A 191 -10.36 6.47 7.58
CA SER A 191 -10.18 6.86 8.98
C SER A 191 -11.12 7.98 9.41
N THR A 192 -11.61 8.78 8.45
CA THR A 192 -12.62 9.82 8.69
C THR A 192 -14.05 9.28 8.75
N ALA A 193 -14.28 8.02 8.35
CA ALA A 193 -15.60 7.38 8.31
C ALA A 193 -16.07 6.95 9.71
N SER A 194 -16.33 7.93 10.60
CA SER A 194 -16.78 7.67 11.96
C SER A 194 -18.25 7.24 12.02
N MET A 195 -19.09 7.80 11.14
CA MET A 195 -20.53 7.57 11.09
C MET A 195 -20.91 6.43 10.16
N SER A 196 -21.99 5.70 10.50
CA SER A 196 -22.44 4.52 9.74
C SER A 196 -22.77 4.78 8.26
N LYS A 197 -23.17 6.01 7.90
CA LYS A 197 -23.56 6.39 6.53
C LYS A 197 -22.40 6.88 5.67
N MET A 198 -21.21 7.06 6.23
CA MET A 198 -20.05 7.52 5.47
C MET A 198 -19.59 6.41 4.53
N SER A 199 -19.29 6.81 3.29
CA SER A 199 -18.77 5.90 2.29
C SER A 199 -17.36 5.46 2.66
N ILE A 200 -17.06 4.21 2.37
CA ILE A 200 -15.73 3.65 2.57
C ILE A 200 -15.13 3.32 1.21
N GLN A 201 -13.87 3.67 1.02
CA GLN A 201 -13.14 3.41 -0.21
C GLN A 201 -12.44 2.05 -0.15
N PRO A 202 -12.60 1.20 -1.18
CA PRO A 202 -11.86 -0.05 -1.25
C PRO A 202 -10.37 0.23 -1.45
N LEU A 203 -9.54 -0.48 -0.69
CA LEU A 203 -8.10 -0.49 -0.92
C LEU A 203 -7.78 -1.28 -2.20
N PRO A 204 -6.76 -0.89 -2.98
CA PRO A 204 -6.29 -1.68 -4.11
C PRO A 204 -5.71 -3.02 -3.63
N THR A 205 -6.09 -4.09 -4.33
CA THR A 205 -5.49 -5.42 -4.17
C THR A 205 -4.25 -5.55 -5.06
N ALA A 206 -3.47 -6.62 -4.91
CA ALA A 206 -2.36 -6.91 -5.82
C ALA A 206 -2.80 -7.05 -7.29
N SER A 207 -4.09 -7.36 -7.53
CA SER A 207 -4.69 -7.40 -8.88
C SER A 207 -5.10 -6.03 -9.41
N GLY A 208 -5.01 -4.97 -8.60
CA GLY A 208 -5.50 -3.63 -8.90
C GLY A 208 -7.03 -3.48 -8.87
N LYS A 209 -7.79 -4.57 -8.68
CA LYS A 209 -9.26 -4.53 -8.61
C LYS A 209 -9.75 -4.59 -7.16
N PRO A 210 -10.84 -3.90 -6.82
CA PRO A 210 -11.46 -4.03 -5.50
C PRO A 210 -12.08 -5.43 -5.33
N PRO A 211 -12.16 -5.94 -4.08
CA PRO A 211 -12.87 -7.20 -3.79
C PRO A 211 -14.33 -7.15 -4.27
N PRO A 212 -14.89 -8.26 -4.78
CA PRO A 212 -16.26 -8.30 -5.24
C PRO A 212 -17.25 -7.99 -4.10
N ASN A 213 -18.23 -7.15 -4.39
CA ASN A 213 -19.25 -6.68 -3.46
C ASN A 213 -18.64 -6.00 -2.20
N PHE A 214 -17.54 -5.25 -2.33
CA PHE A 214 -16.99 -4.50 -1.19
C PHE A 214 -18.08 -3.61 -0.54
N PRO A 215 -18.18 -3.55 0.81
CA PRO A 215 -19.19 -2.74 1.49
C PRO A 215 -19.05 -1.27 1.10
N ALA A 216 -20.17 -0.60 0.78
CA ALA A 216 -20.15 0.79 0.36
C ALA A 216 -20.04 1.76 1.54
N THR A 217 -20.49 1.35 2.73
CA THR A 217 -20.54 2.18 3.95
C THR A 217 -20.01 1.47 5.18
N LYS A 218 -19.65 2.23 6.22
CA LYS A 218 -19.28 1.66 7.54
C LYS A 218 -20.42 0.79 8.09
N GLY A 219 -21.67 1.23 7.97
CA GLY A 219 -22.84 0.48 8.45
C GLY A 219 -22.97 -0.90 7.79
N GLU A 220 -22.75 -0.99 6.47
CA GLU A 220 -22.73 -2.27 5.75
C GLU A 220 -21.57 -3.16 6.21
N TYR A 221 -20.39 -2.57 6.39
CA TYR A 221 -19.21 -3.27 6.88
C TYR A 221 -19.47 -3.95 8.24
N GLU A 222 -20.14 -3.27 9.18
CA GLU A 222 -20.45 -3.79 10.51
C GLU A 222 -21.38 -5.00 10.52
N HIS A 223 -22.19 -5.16 9.47
CA HIS A 223 -23.23 -6.18 9.32
C HIS A 223 -22.89 -7.25 8.26
N LEU A 224 -21.64 -7.32 7.81
CA LEU A 224 -21.21 -8.38 6.91
C LEU A 224 -21.33 -9.75 7.58
N THR A 225 -21.68 -10.76 6.79
CA THR A 225 -21.63 -12.14 7.25
C THR A 225 -20.17 -12.61 7.40
N LYS A 226 -19.96 -13.65 8.20
CA LYS A 226 -18.64 -14.25 8.39
C LYS A 226 -17.95 -14.59 7.07
N GLU A 227 -18.66 -15.25 6.15
CA GLU A 227 -18.13 -15.63 4.82
C GLU A 227 -17.64 -14.41 4.03
N ARG A 228 -18.37 -13.30 4.14
CA ARG A 228 -18.05 -12.07 3.41
C ARG A 228 -16.81 -11.37 3.99
N TYR A 229 -16.60 -11.43 5.30
CA TYR A 229 -15.33 -11.01 5.88
C TYR A 229 -14.16 -11.87 5.37
N GLU A 230 -14.33 -13.19 5.31
CA GLU A 230 -13.29 -14.11 4.85
C GLU A 230 -12.94 -13.90 3.37
N ASP A 231 -13.93 -13.67 2.51
CA ASP A 231 -13.73 -13.35 1.09
C ASP A 231 -12.90 -12.06 0.90
N ILE A 232 -13.24 -11.01 1.64
CA ILE A 232 -12.52 -9.74 1.59
C ILE A 232 -11.10 -9.89 2.13
N MET A 233 -10.92 -10.59 3.26
CA MET A 233 -9.60 -10.88 3.83
C MET A 233 -8.73 -11.68 2.85
N LYS A 234 -9.30 -12.68 2.18
CA LYS A 234 -8.61 -13.47 1.16
C LYS A 234 -8.17 -12.61 -0.03
N ALA A 235 -9.03 -11.71 -0.50
CA ALA A 235 -8.69 -10.79 -1.59
C ALA A 235 -7.54 -9.83 -1.23
N TYR A 236 -7.40 -9.47 0.04
CA TYR A 236 -6.29 -8.65 0.54
C TYR A 236 -5.04 -9.45 0.97
N GLY A 237 -5.09 -10.78 0.96
CA GLY A 237 -4.00 -11.62 1.44
C GLY A 237 -3.85 -11.60 2.97
N LEU A 238 -4.91 -11.24 3.71
CA LEU A 238 -4.91 -11.24 5.17
C LEU A 238 -5.09 -12.65 5.73
N PRO A 239 -4.47 -12.97 6.88
CA PRO A 239 -4.62 -14.28 7.50
C PRO A 239 -6.06 -14.48 8.04
N ILE A 240 -6.72 -15.54 7.60
CA ILE A 240 -8.08 -15.89 8.03
C ILE A 240 -8.01 -16.72 9.32
N LYS A 241 -7.71 -16.07 10.44
CA LYS A 241 -7.60 -16.70 11.76
C LYS A 241 -8.57 -16.05 12.76
N GLY A 242 -9.01 -16.81 13.76
CA GLY A 242 -9.91 -16.32 14.82
C GLY A 242 -11.40 -16.44 14.51
N ASP A 243 -12.20 -15.95 15.46
CA ASP A 243 -13.65 -15.86 15.37
C ASP A 243 -14.10 -14.66 14.50
N THR A 244 -15.41 -14.48 14.34
CA THR A 244 -15.96 -13.41 13.48
C THR A 244 -15.55 -12.03 13.98
N THR A 245 -15.49 -11.82 15.29
CA THR A 245 -15.08 -10.56 15.90
C THR A 245 -13.62 -10.25 15.60
N ALA A 246 -12.70 -11.22 15.80
CA ALA A 246 -11.30 -11.03 15.46
C ALA A 246 -11.07 -10.75 13.96
N LYS A 247 -11.82 -11.41 13.08
CA LYS A 247 -11.76 -11.16 11.62
C LYS A 247 -12.27 -9.78 11.26
N LYS A 248 -13.37 -9.37 11.87
CA LYS A 248 -13.89 -8.01 11.76
C LYS A 248 -12.83 -7.01 12.19
N ASP A 249 -12.32 -7.09 13.42
CA ASP A 249 -11.32 -6.15 13.94
C ASP A 249 -10.04 -6.10 13.09
N ALA A 250 -9.54 -7.26 12.62
CA ALA A 250 -8.38 -7.32 11.74
C ALA A 250 -8.64 -6.60 10.40
N LEU A 251 -9.80 -6.83 9.78
CA LEU A 251 -10.17 -6.15 8.55
C LEU A 251 -10.43 -4.66 8.79
N ARG A 252 -11.03 -4.28 9.93
CA ARG A 252 -11.28 -2.89 10.33
C ARG A 252 -9.97 -2.10 10.37
N ALA A 253 -8.98 -2.65 11.07
CA ALA A 253 -7.65 -2.06 11.21
C ALA A 253 -6.91 -1.97 9.86
N PHE A 254 -7.04 -3.01 9.03
CA PHE A 254 -6.45 -3.01 7.69
C PHE A 254 -7.05 -1.92 6.79
N LEU A 255 -8.38 -1.77 6.77
CA LEU A 255 -9.07 -0.75 5.99
C LEU A 255 -8.87 0.68 6.53
N GLY A 256 -8.37 0.82 7.77
CA GLY A 256 -8.16 2.10 8.42
C GLY A 256 -9.44 2.69 9.03
N LEU A 257 -10.44 1.87 9.36
CA LEU A 257 -11.71 2.34 9.92
C LEU A 257 -11.58 2.63 11.43
N PRO A 258 -12.19 3.72 11.94
CA PRO A 258 -12.20 4.03 13.36
C PRO A 258 -13.05 3.02 14.14
N ALA A 259 -12.68 2.84 15.41
CA ALA A 259 -13.28 1.82 16.26
C ALA A 259 -14.77 2.04 16.56
#